data_AF-A0A518BGN6-F1
#
_entry.id   AF-A0A518BGN6-F1
#
_cell.length_a   1.000
_cell.length_b   1.000
_cell.length_c   1.000
_cell.angle_alpha   90.00
_cell.angle_beta   90.00
_cell.angle_gamma   90.00
#
_symmetry.space_group_name_H-M   'P 1'
#
loop_
_entity.id
_entity.type
_entity.pdbx_description
1 polymer ?
#
loop_
_entity_poly.entity_id
_entity_poly.type
_entity_poly.pdbx_seq_one_letter_code
_entity_poly.pdbx_strand_id
1 'polypeptide(L)'
;MTATMPRHRSNNYLRLALGLGLALVLHAPLAPAQDDEGDEEGREKFAQVDPYTEGQPEAMQALGYRSFGPFLFLGNDRTDFVQREMGGSQMLFVETEHFKLGSSLTSYAYSDDREEKKKLAAEVKALGELLGSKLKAPRKKIDGWLRLHLFARRLEASYQRFHELFGIEPADYEAQGTYLGQPNKFVVVLCQRSSEFGRFERHYLQVETPVSYRWYLEGGGMGVVLDVEGLAQQMWADDETPLDTVLHCFAIQALAGNFANAYRRNNGAGPYWLEAALGHFVVREVDPRWVASFGLREGGTIDDDDHEWSQRVLNLVGNDFYASLEDMFAWREYAELNHRDHMVAWSKLEFLLTELQGDRRGFLNAVSAAAPVGDEAQARAAAIERQVVALEDCFELTPAEFDEAWASWVERTYKKR
;
A
#
# COMPACT_ATOMS: atom_id res chain seq x y z
N MET A 1 -11.43 -29.34 -23.62
CA MET A 1 -11.57 -29.68 -22.19
C MET A 1 -10.97 -28.54 -21.41
N THR A 2 -11.82 -27.58 -21.07
CA THR A 2 -11.49 -26.24 -20.58
C THR A 2 -12.19 -26.07 -19.24
N ALA A 3 -11.39 -25.92 -18.18
CA ALA A 3 -11.89 -25.59 -16.84
C ALA A 3 -12.05 -24.07 -16.75
N THR A 4 -13.29 -23.61 -16.86
CA THR A 4 -13.72 -22.24 -16.59
C THR A 4 -13.65 -21.95 -15.10
N MET A 5 -12.89 -20.92 -14.70
CA MET A 5 -13.03 -20.31 -13.37
C MET A 5 -14.41 -19.62 -13.24
N PRO A 6 -15.01 -19.58 -12.04
CA PRO A 6 -16.39 -19.15 -11.86
C PRO A 6 -16.51 -17.64 -11.76
N ARG A 7 -17.36 -17.06 -12.61
CA ARG A 7 -17.93 -15.73 -12.45
C ARG A 7 -18.81 -15.70 -11.19
N HIS A 8 -18.55 -14.76 -10.28
CA HIS A 8 -19.44 -14.47 -9.15
C HIS A 8 -20.85 -14.14 -9.66
N ARG A 9 -21.81 -15.02 -9.35
CA ARG A 9 -23.24 -14.79 -9.54
C ARG A 9 -23.81 -14.20 -8.25
N SER A 10 -24.32 -12.98 -8.36
CA SER A 10 -25.26 -12.37 -7.42
C SER A 10 -26.55 -13.21 -7.35
N ASN A 11 -26.80 -13.86 -6.21
CA ASN A 11 -28.03 -14.59 -5.96
C ASN A 11 -29.06 -13.70 -5.25
N ASN A 12 -29.99 -13.18 -6.04
CA ASN A 12 -31.28 -12.68 -5.55
C ASN A 12 -32.15 -13.88 -5.15
N TYR A 13 -32.52 -14.00 -3.86
CA TYR A 13 -33.63 -14.84 -3.45
C TYR A 13 -34.71 -14.01 -2.75
N LEU A 14 -35.73 -13.69 -3.54
CA LEU A 14 -37.06 -13.31 -3.11
C LEU A 14 -37.75 -14.56 -2.55
N ARG A 15 -38.12 -14.57 -1.27
CA ARG A 15 -39.19 -15.43 -0.75
C ARG A 15 -40.07 -14.65 0.21
N LEU A 16 -41.28 -14.36 -0.28
CA LEU A 16 -42.43 -13.92 0.49
C LEU A 16 -43.13 -15.16 1.09
N ALA A 17 -43.37 -15.18 2.39
CA ALA A 17 -44.53 -15.83 2.99
C ALA A 17 -44.80 -15.24 4.38
N LEU A 18 -46.02 -14.73 4.54
CA LEU A 18 -46.62 -14.16 5.75
C LEU A 18 -46.76 -15.18 6.88
N GLY A 19 -46.61 -14.71 8.12
CA GLY A 19 -47.12 -15.36 9.33
C GLY A 19 -47.25 -14.36 10.47
N LEU A 20 -48.48 -13.86 10.68
CA LEU A 20 -48.86 -13.00 11.81
C LEU A 20 -48.65 -13.72 13.15
N GLY A 21 -48.05 -13.03 14.12
CA GLY A 21 -47.99 -13.44 15.52
C GLY A 21 -47.79 -12.24 16.43
N LEU A 22 -48.89 -11.59 16.80
CA LEU A 22 -48.97 -10.46 17.72
C LEU A 22 -48.74 -10.95 19.18
N ALA A 23 -47.70 -10.47 19.87
CA ALA A 23 -47.59 -10.64 21.33
C ALA A 23 -46.73 -9.54 21.99
N LEU A 24 -47.43 -8.63 22.68
CA LEU A 24 -47.09 -7.95 23.93
C LEU A 24 -45.63 -7.49 24.16
N VAL A 25 -45.39 -6.19 23.91
CA VAL A 25 -44.24 -5.43 24.42
C VAL A 25 -44.44 -5.15 25.92
N LEU A 26 -43.88 -6.01 26.77
CA LEU A 26 -43.62 -5.66 28.17
C LEU A 26 -42.38 -4.77 28.22
N HIS A 27 -42.56 -3.55 28.75
CA HIS A 27 -41.50 -2.60 29.03
C HIS A 27 -40.57 -3.17 30.12
N ALA A 28 -39.45 -3.76 29.72
CA ALA A 28 -38.33 -3.98 30.62
C ALA A 28 -37.48 -2.68 30.64
N PRO A 29 -37.10 -2.15 31.81
CA PRO A 29 -36.20 -1.01 31.87
C PRO A 29 -34.86 -1.40 31.22
N LEU A 30 -34.35 -0.50 30.37
CA LEU A 30 -32.98 -0.53 29.86
C LEU A 30 -32.04 -0.71 31.05
N ALA A 31 -31.52 -1.93 31.22
CA ALA A 31 -30.36 -2.15 32.06
C ALA A 31 -29.19 -1.36 31.46
N PRO A 32 -28.36 -0.70 32.28
CA PRO A 32 -27.16 -0.05 31.78
C PRO A 32 -26.33 -1.12 31.05
N ALA A 33 -25.85 -0.77 29.86
CA ALA A 33 -24.82 -1.55 29.17
C ALA A 33 -23.72 -1.82 30.18
N GLN A 34 -23.58 -3.09 30.57
CA GLN A 34 -22.46 -3.52 31.37
C GLN A 34 -21.23 -3.33 30.49
N ASP A 35 -20.31 -2.48 30.97
CA ASP A 35 -18.95 -2.46 30.49
C ASP A 35 -18.45 -3.91 30.51
N ASP A 36 -18.23 -4.47 29.33
CA ASP A 36 -17.57 -5.75 29.14
C ASP A 36 -16.08 -5.48 29.44
N GLU A 37 -15.77 -5.26 30.72
CA GLU A 37 -14.41 -5.30 31.28
C GLU A 37 -13.97 -6.78 31.33
N GLY A 38 -13.95 -7.42 30.16
CA GLY A 38 -12.96 -8.46 29.91
C GLY A 38 -11.63 -7.74 29.79
N ASP A 39 -10.88 -7.63 30.89
CA ASP A 39 -9.47 -7.29 30.83
C ASP A 39 -8.78 -8.33 29.94
N GLU A 40 -8.64 -8.01 28.65
CA GLU A 40 -7.81 -8.76 27.73
C GLU A 40 -6.36 -8.53 28.12
N GLU A 41 -5.89 -9.32 29.08
CA GLU A 41 -4.52 -9.32 29.60
C GLU A 41 -3.52 -9.18 28.44
N GLY A 42 -2.75 -8.08 28.47
CA GLY A 42 -1.64 -7.85 27.54
C GLY A 42 -1.93 -6.98 26.30
N ARG A 43 -3.09 -6.31 26.18
CA ARG A 43 -3.30 -5.27 25.15
C ARG A 43 -2.93 -3.88 25.68
N GLU A 44 -2.20 -3.10 24.88
CA GLU A 44 -1.90 -1.70 25.21
C GLU A 44 -3.19 -0.87 25.10
N LYS A 45 -3.50 -0.11 26.15
CA LYS A 45 -4.61 0.84 26.14
C LYS A 45 -4.10 2.19 25.62
N PHE A 46 -4.61 2.65 24.50
CA PHE A 46 -4.31 3.98 23.95
C PHE A 46 -5.12 5.06 24.67
N ALA A 47 -4.57 6.28 24.70
CA ALA A 47 -5.35 7.45 25.11
C ALA A 47 -6.52 7.65 24.14
N GLN A 48 -7.74 7.84 24.67
CA GLN A 48 -8.94 8.08 23.86
C GLN A 48 -8.84 9.39 23.06
N VAL A 49 -8.20 10.39 23.67
CA VAL A 49 -7.89 11.68 23.03
C VAL A 49 -6.41 11.66 22.64
N ASP A 50 -6.12 12.08 21.41
CA ASP A 50 -4.76 12.26 20.92
C ASP A 50 -3.96 13.17 21.87
N PRO A 51 -2.89 12.68 22.52
CA PRO A 51 -2.12 13.45 23.47
C PRO A 51 -1.25 14.54 22.82
N TYR A 52 -1.09 14.51 21.50
CA TYR A 52 -0.22 15.43 20.76
C TYR A 52 -0.98 16.62 20.17
N THR A 53 -2.20 16.40 19.69
CA THR A 53 -3.07 17.49 19.25
C THR A 53 -4.04 17.95 20.33
N GLU A 54 -4.32 17.13 21.35
CA GLU A 54 -5.34 17.37 22.37
C GLU A 54 -6.74 17.66 21.75
N GLY A 55 -6.98 17.19 20.52
CA GLY A 55 -8.19 17.49 19.73
C GLY A 55 -8.30 18.93 19.25
N GLN A 56 -7.21 19.72 19.31
CA GLN A 56 -7.22 21.11 18.89
C GLN A 56 -7.30 21.23 17.35
N PRO A 57 -8.27 21.96 16.80
CA PRO A 57 -8.47 22.05 15.35
C PRO A 57 -7.24 22.55 14.58
N GLU A 58 -6.50 23.52 15.11
CA GLU A 58 -5.29 24.06 14.47
C GLU A 58 -4.18 23.02 14.38
N ALA A 59 -4.00 22.21 15.43
CA ALA A 59 -3.01 21.13 15.45
C ALA A 59 -3.40 20.00 14.48
N MET A 60 -4.68 19.62 14.47
CA MET A 60 -5.20 18.65 13.50
C MET A 60 -5.01 19.12 12.06
N GLN A 61 -5.32 20.39 11.77
CA GLN A 61 -5.14 20.99 10.46
C GLN A 61 -3.65 21.04 10.07
N ALA A 62 -2.76 21.38 11.00
CA ALA A 62 -1.31 21.37 10.76
C ALA A 62 -0.80 19.97 10.40
N LEU A 63 -1.40 18.90 10.96
CA LEU A 63 -1.11 17.52 10.61
C LEU A 63 -1.80 17.02 9.32
N GLY A 64 -2.63 17.85 8.68
CA GLY A 64 -3.38 17.48 7.48
C GLY A 64 -4.61 16.60 7.75
N TYR A 65 -5.13 16.59 8.99
CA TYR A 65 -6.30 15.77 9.33
C TYR A 65 -7.61 16.46 8.99
N ARG A 66 -8.52 15.66 8.42
CA ARG A 66 -9.92 15.99 8.20
C ARG A 66 -10.76 15.61 9.42
N SER A 67 -10.47 14.47 10.03
CA SER A 67 -11.17 14.00 11.23
C SER A 67 -10.35 12.96 12.03
N PHE A 68 -10.65 12.86 13.32
CA PHE A 68 -10.37 11.66 14.11
C PHE A 68 -11.64 10.81 14.19
N GLY A 69 -11.49 9.52 14.45
CA GLY A 69 -12.63 8.63 14.68
C GLY A 69 -13.58 9.18 15.76
N PRO A 70 -14.92 8.98 15.64
CA PRO A 70 -15.54 8.07 14.68
C PRO A 70 -16.02 8.71 13.36
N PHE A 71 -15.81 7.99 12.25
CA PHE A 71 -16.28 8.34 10.89
C PHE A 71 -16.59 7.07 10.06
N LEU A 72 -17.14 7.22 8.85
CA LEU A 72 -17.38 6.08 7.93
C LEU A 72 -16.05 5.56 7.38
N PHE A 73 -15.71 4.31 7.67
CA PHE A 73 -14.42 3.72 7.32
C PHE A 73 -14.51 2.89 6.03
N LEU A 74 -15.36 1.86 6.01
CA LEU A 74 -15.55 0.92 4.90
C LEU A 74 -17.03 0.83 4.52
N GLY A 75 -17.39 1.30 3.33
CA GLY A 75 -18.79 1.36 2.91
C GLY A 75 -19.63 2.17 3.91
N ASN A 76 -20.60 1.50 4.54
CA ASN A 76 -21.48 2.11 5.55
C ASN A 76 -21.01 1.89 7.00
N ASP A 77 -19.92 1.16 7.21
CA ASP A 77 -19.43 0.85 8.54
C ASP A 77 -18.63 2.01 9.12
N ARG A 78 -18.96 2.39 10.36
CA ARG A 78 -18.22 3.38 11.12
C ARG A 78 -17.04 2.73 11.84
N THR A 79 -16.01 3.51 12.14
CA THR A 79 -14.79 3.02 12.83
C THR A 79 -15.07 2.28 14.15
N ASP A 80 -16.09 2.69 14.92
CA ASP A 80 -16.50 2.02 16.16
C ASP A 80 -17.08 0.61 15.91
N PHE A 81 -17.77 0.42 14.79
CA PHE A 81 -18.21 -0.89 14.34
C PHE A 81 -17.03 -1.75 13.88
N VAL A 82 -16.14 -1.19 13.05
CA VAL A 82 -14.93 -1.88 12.58
C VAL A 82 -14.09 -2.40 13.76
N GLN A 83 -13.87 -1.56 14.77
CA GLN A 83 -13.13 -1.92 15.98
C GLN A 83 -13.75 -3.13 16.70
N ARG A 84 -15.08 -3.16 16.81
CA ARG A 84 -15.80 -4.27 17.45
C ARG A 84 -15.64 -5.57 16.66
N GLU A 85 -15.79 -5.53 15.34
CA GLU A 85 -15.67 -6.71 14.48
C GLU A 85 -14.23 -7.27 14.45
N MET A 86 -13.23 -6.42 14.66
CA MET A 86 -11.83 -6.82 14.83
C MET A 86 -11.54 -7.44 16.21
N GLY A 87 -12.56 -7.73 17.02
CA GLY A 87 -12.43 -8.37 18.32
C GLY A 87 -12.21 -7.40 19.47
N GLY A 88 -12.71 -6.17 19.33
CA GLY A 88 -12.64 -5.15 20.37
C GLY A 88 -11.24 -4.59 20.62
N SER A 89 -10.24 -4.98 19.82
CA SER A 89 -8.89 -4.39 19.89
C SER A 89 -9.00 -2.88 19.78
N GLN A 90 -8.37 -2.14 20.68
CA GLN A 90 -8.37 -0.70 20.59
C GLN A 90 -7.65 -0.28 19.30
N MET A 91 -8.31 0.54 18.48
CA MET A 91 -7.76 1.03 17.23
C MET A 91 -7.84 2.56 17.22
N LEU A 92 -6.79 3.16 16.67
CA LEU A 92 -6.75 4.59 16.40
C LEU A 92 -7.15 4.83 14.95
N PHE A 93 -7.99 5.84 14.73
CA PHE A 93 -8.49 6.16 13.40
C PHE A 93 -8.27 7.64 13.07
N VAL A 94 -7.67 7.89 11.92
CA VAL A 94 -7.53 9.23 11.35
C VAL A 94 -8.00 9.24 9.90
N GLU A 95 -8.56 10.38 9.49
CA GLU A 95 -8.87 10.68 8.11
C GLU A 95 -7.99 11.85 7.64
N THR A 96 -7.24 11.66 6.57
CA THR A 96 -6.44 12.70 5.91
C THR A 96 -7.16 13.17 4.64
N GLU A 97 -6.47 13.91 3.78
CA GLU A 97 -7.03 14.29 2.49
C GLU A 97 -7.29 13.08 1.59
N HIS A 98 -6.33 12.17 1.45
CA HIS A 98 -6.43 11.06 0.50
C HIS A 98 -6.68 9.69 1.15
N PHE A 99 -6.56 9.58 2.49
CA PHE A 99 -6.60 8.31 3.21
C PHE A 99 -7.61 8.27 4.36
N LYS A 100 -8.10 7.06 4.62
CA LYS A 100 -8.68 6.64 5.90
C LYS A 100 -7.73 5.59 6.50
N LEU A 101 -7.15 5.87 7.65
CA LEU A 101 -6.17 5.02 8.32
C LEU A 101 -6.73 4.50 9.64
N GLY A 102 -6.72 3.19 9.82
CA GLY A 102 -6.97 2.50 11.08
C GLY A 102 -5.69 1.79 11.55
N SER A 103 -5.36 1.89 12.84
CA SER A 103 -4.13 1.32 13.37
C SER A 103 -4.32 0.77 14.79
N SER A 104 -3.93 -0.48 15.00
CA SER A 104 -3.76 -1.08 16.34
C SER A 104 -2.28 -1.14 16.77
N LEU A 105 -1.39 -0.44 16.07
CA LEU A 105 0.05 -0.44 16.34
C LEU A 105 0.36 -0.07 17.78
N THR A 106 1.08 -0.93 18.49
CA THR A 106 1.50 -0.69 19.86
C THR A 106 2.75 0.18 19.92
N SER A 107 3.12 0.59 21.13
CA SER A 107 4.41 1.19 21.45
C SER A 107 5.55 0.38 20.83
N TYR A 108 6.39 1.06 20.05
CA TYR A 108 7.57 0.48 19.41
C TYR A 108 8.83 0.99 20.08
N ALA A 109 9.61 0.09 20.68
CA ALA A 109 10.96 0.40 21.13
C ALA A 109 11.87 0.55 19.91
N TYR A 110 12.74 1.55 19.90
CA TYR A 110 13.69 1.69 18.80
C TYR A 110 14.56 0.44 18.71
N SER A 111 14.64 -0.14 17.51
CA SER A 111 15.64 -1.16 17.18
C SER A 111 17.04 -0.61 17.38
N ASP A 112 18.06 -1.46 17.41
CA ASP A 112 19.45 -1.01 17.44
C ASP A 112 20.00 -0.47 16.11
N ASP A 113 19.21 -0.56 15.03
CA ASP A 113 19.55 -0.06 13.70
C ASP A 113 19.77 1.46 13.68
N ARG A 114 20.94 1.87 13.20
CA ARG A 114 21.35 3.27 13.15
C ARG A 114 20.53 4.09 12.15
N GLU A 115 20.21 3.53 11.00
CA GLU A 115 19.51 4.26 9.94
C GLU A 115 18.04 4.47 10.31
N GLU A 116 17.37 3.48 10.93
CA GLU A 116 16.04 3.66 11.49
C GLU A 116 16.02 4.71 12.60
N LYS A 117 16.94 4.65 13.57
CA LYS A 117 17.03 5.68 14.64
C LYS A 117 17.15 7.08 14.05
N LYS A 118 17.99 7.25 13.02
CA LYS A 118 18.19 8.53 12.34
C LYS A 118 16.93 8.97 11.59
N LYS A 119 16.27 8.06 10.87
CA LYS A 119 15.02 8.30 10.15
C LYS A 119 13.89 8.71 11.09
N LEU A 120 13.62 7.91 12.13
CA LEU A 120 12.57 8.19 13.11
C LEU A 120 12.84 9.51 13.86
N ALA A 121 14.10 9.80 14.21
CA ALA A 121 14.45 11.08 14.82
C ALA A 121 14.14 12.27 13.89
N ALA A 122 14.41 12.14 12.59
CA ALA A 122 14.10 13.17 11.61
C ALA A 122 12.59 13.36 11.41
N GLU A 123 11.82 12.27 11.27
CA GLU A 123 10.37 12.36 11.09
C GLU A 123 9.67 12.92 12.35
N VAL A 124 10.08 12.48 13.55
CA VAL A 124 9.52 13.00 14.81
C VAL A 124 9.88 14.48 14.99
N LYS A 125 11.09 14.90 14.60
CA LYS A 125 11.46 16.32 14.60
C LYS A 125 10.55 17.12 13.66
N ALA A 126 10.35 16.65 12.43
CA ALA A 126 9.47 17.30 11.45
C ALA A 126 8.00 17.34 11.92
N LEU A 127 7.56 16.37 12.71
CA LEU A 127 6.25 16.40 13.36
C LEU A 127 6.19 17.45 14.48
N GLY A 128 7.25 17.55 15.30
CA GLY A 128 7.32 18.52 16.38
C GLY A 128 7.38 19.98 15.92
N GLU A 129 7.95 20.23 14.74
CA GLU A 129 7.94 21.54 14.09
C GLU A 129 6.52 21.98 13.71
N LEU A 130 5.64 21.06 13.29
CA LEU A 130 4.23 21.36 13.00
C LEU A 130 3.39 21.57 14.27
N LEU A 131 3.66 20.80 15.32
CA LEU A 131 2.91 20.83 16.58
C LEU A 131 3.42 21.89 17.57
N GLY A 132 4.23 22.84 17.12
CA GLY A 132 4.65 23.98 17.94
C GLY A 132 5.57 23.61 19.10
N SER A 133 6.53 22.71 18.90
CA SER A 133 7.57 22.31 19.87
C SER A 133 7.12 21.57 21.14
N LYS A 134 5.83 21.26 21.29
CA LYS A 134 5.32 20.43 22.40
C LYS A 134 5.85 18.98 22.34
N LEU A 135 6.04 18.45 21.13
CA LEU A 135 6.56 17.11 20.91
C LEU A 135 8.08 17.09 21.08
N LYS A 136 8.56 16.47 22.16
CA LYS A 136 9.97 16.10 22.30
C LYS A 136 10.18 14.72 21.69
N ALA A 137 11.23 14.57 20.89
CA ALA A 137 11.59 13.27 20.34
C ALA A 137 11.78 12.27 21.50
N PRO A 138 11.01 11.17 21.54
CA PRO A 138 11.17 10.21 22.61
C PRO A 138 12.53 9.53 22.48
N ARG A 139 13.12 9.13 23.61
CA ARG A 139 14.50 8.59 23.64
C ARG A 139 14.60 7.09 23.43
N LYS A 140 13.51 6.35 23.67
CA LYS A 140 13.54 4.87 23.76
C LYS A 140 12.46 4.19 22.95
N LYS A 141 11.25 4.77 22.91
CA LYS A 141 10.10 4.18 22.23
C LYS A 141 9.16 5.25 21.71
N ILE A 142 8.50 4.98 20.60
CA ILE A 142 7.38 5.77 20.06
C ILE A 142 6.07 5.05 20.41
N ASP A 143 5.06 5.77 20.88
CA ASP A 143 3.75 5.19 21.20
C ASP A 143 2.86 5.02 19.96
N GLY A 144 1.70 4.37 20.13
CA GLY A 144 0.76 4.12 19.03
C GLY A 144 0.24 5.38 18.35
N TRP A 145 0.00 6.48 19.08
CA TRP A 145 -0.43 7.76 18.50
C TRP A 145 0.66 8.38 17.65
N LEU A 146 1.91 8.38 18.14
CA LEU A 146 3.03 8.89 17.38
C LEU A 146 3.27 8.06 16.12
N ARG A 147 3.19 6.73 16.20
CA ARG A 147 3.27 5.84 15.03
C ARG A 147 2.15 6.13 14.02
N LEU A 148 0.91 6.32 14.47
CA LEU A 148 -0.21 6.71 13.63
C LEU A 148 0.06 8.02 12.87
N HIS A 149 0.59 9.04 13.57
CA HIS A 149 0.92 10.32 12.94
C HIS A 149 2.02 10.19 11.89
N LEU A 150 3.07 9.42 12.20
CA LEU A 150 4.16 9.14 11.26
C LEU A 150 3.63 8.43 10.02
N PHE A 151 2.83 7.37 10.19
CA PHE A 151 2.22 6.67 9.06
C PHE A 151 1.33 7.58 8.23
N ALA A 152 0.38 8.31 8.83
CA ALA A 152 -0.49 9.22 8.07
C ALA A 152 0.30 10.19 7.17
N ARG A 153 1.41 10.74 7.67
CA ARG A 153 2.30 11.59 6.87
C ARG A 153 3.07 10.84 5.79
N ARG A 154 3.56 9.63 6.09
CA ARG A 154 4.22 8.76 5.10
C ARG A 154 3.27 8.40 3.95
N LEU A 155 1.99 8.12 4.23
CA LEU A 155 0.99 7.83 3.20
C LEU A 155 0.73 9.05 2.30
N GLU A 156 0.51 10.23 2.88
CA GLU A 156 0.32 11.48 2.12
C GLU A 156 1.56 11.83 1.29
N ALA A 157 2.76 11.68 1.86
CA ALA A 157 4.01 11.89 1.13
C ALA A 157 4.15 10.91 -0.05
N SER A 158 3.76 9.64 0.13
CA SER A 158 3.76 8.64 -0.94
C SER A 158 2.77 8.98 -2.05
N TYR A 159 1.59 9.51 -1.71
CA TYR A 159 0.62 10.01 -2.70
C TYR A 159 1.19 11.17 -3.52
N GLN A 160 1.78 12.17 -2.86
CA GLN A 160 2.44 13.28 -3.57
C GLN A 160 3.63 12.82 -4.40
N ARG A 161 4.40 11.86 -3.89
CA ARG A 161 5.52 11.28 -4.63
C ARG A 161 5.06 10.64 -5.93
N PHE A 162 3.95 9.91 -5.93
CA PHE A 162 3.37 9.36 -7.15
C PHE A 162 3.02 10.45 -8.18
N HIS A 163 2.46 11.58 -7.73
CA HIS A 163 2.23 12.74 -8.59
C HIS A 163 3.51 13.29 -9.21
N GLU A 164 4.56 13.46 -8.40
CA GLU A 164 5.87 13.97 -8.86
C GLU A 164 6.55 13.04 -9.87
N LEU A 165 6.51 11.73 -9.65
CA LEU A 165 7.22 10.75 -10.49
C LEU A 165 6.75 10.78 -11.94
N PHE A 166 5.43 10.86 -12.14
CA PHE A 166 4.81 10.89 -13.46
C PHE A 166 4.43 12.30 -13.91
N GLY A 167 4.65 13.29 -13.04
CA GLY A 167 4.26 14.67 -13.26
C GLY A 167 2.76 14.80 -13.51
N ILE A 168 1.89 14.07 -12.80
CA ILE A 168 0.43 14.10 -13.00
C ILE A 168 -0.23 15.15 -12.09
N GLU A 169 -1.41 15.62 -12.50
CA GLU A 169 -2.22 16.60 -11.78
C GLU A 169 -3.66 16.10 -11.59
N PRO A 170 -4.42 16.64 -10.62
CA PRO A 170 -5.82 16.25 -10.41
C PRO A 170 -6.69 16.27 -11.67
N ALA A 171 -6.48 17.27 -12.55
CA ALA A 171 -7.19 17.40 -13.82
C ALA A 171 -7.05 16.18 -14.75
N ASP A 172 -6.00 15.36 -14.59
CA ASP A 172 -5.76 14.18 -15.41
C ASP A 172 -6.71 13.01 -15.07
N TYR A 173 -7.34 13.01 -13.89
CA TYR A 173 -8.16 11.89 -13.40
C TYR A 173 -9.46 12.28 -12.69
N GLU A 174 -9.65 13.54 -12.30
CA GLU A 174 -10.78 13.98 -11.47
C GLU A 174 -12.15 13.73 -12.13
N ALA A 175 -12.19 13.70 -13.47
CA ALA A 175 -13.39 13.35 -14.24
C ALA A 175 -13.87 11.91 -13.98
N GLN A 176 -12.98 11.02 -13.53
CA GLN A 176 -13.34 9.66 -13.12
C GLN A 176 -13.54 9.52 -11.60
N GLY A 177 -12.85 10.35 -10.81
CA GLY A 177 -12.96 10.41 -9.35
C GLY A 177 -11.81 11.17 -8.70
N THR A 178 -12.03 11.70 -7.50
CA THR A 178 -11.09 12.61 -6.81
C THR A 178 -9.78 11.96 -6.37
N TYR A 179 -9.74 10.64 -6.15
CA TYR A 179 -8.60 9.97 -5.55
C TYR A 179 -7.88 9.11 -6.60
N LEU A 180 -7.07 9.76 -7.45
CA LEU A 180 -6.46 9.15 -8.64
C LEU A 180 -7.50 8.53 -9.61
N GLY A 181 -8.71 9.09 -9.68
CA GLY A 181 -9.79 8.53 -10.50
C GLY A 181 -10.73 7.59 -9.75
N GLN A 182 -10.44 7.31 -8.47
CA GLN A 182 -11.37 6.60 -7.58
C GLN A 182 -12.32 7.57 -6.88
N PRO A 183 -13.59 7.19 -6.64
CA PRO A 183 -14.56 8.04 -5.95
C PRO A 183 -14.34 8.09 -4.43
N ASN A 184 -13.64 7.10 -3.85
CA ASN A 184 -13.40 7.01 -2.42
C ASN A 184 -11.90 7.06 -2.10
N LYS A 185 -11.59 7.57 -0.91
CA LYS A 185 -10.24 7.60 -0.33
C LYS A 185 -9.63 6.21 -0.25
N PHE A 186 -8.30 6.16 -0.25
CA PHE A 186 -7.57 4.92 0.01
C PHE A 186 -7.77 4.50 1.46
N VAL A 187 -7.91 3.20 1.71
CA VAL A 187 -8.07 2.66 3.07
C VAL A 187 -6.80 1.92 3.47
N VAL A 188 -6.23 2.27 4.62
CA VAL A 188 -5.06 1.60 5.18
C VAL A 188 -5.40 1.07 6.56
N VAL A 189 -5.11 -0.21 6.80
CA VAL A 189 -5.32 -0.86 8.10
C VAL A 189 -4.02 -1.49 8.55
N LEU A 190 -3.51 -1.06 9.71
CA LEU A 190 -2.28 -1.58 10.30
C LEU A 190 -2.65 -2.41 11.53
N CYS A 191 -2.55 -3.74 11.40
CA CYS A 191 -2.87 -4.68 12.46
C CYS A 191 -1.60 -5.10 13.19
N GLN A 192 -1.53 -4.82 14.49
CA GLN A 192 -0.40 -5.24 15.31
C GLN A 192 -0.35 -6.77 15.49
N ARG A 193 -1.52 -7.43 15.52
CA ARG A 193 -1.63 -8.88 15.73
C ARG A 193 -2.22 -9.58 14.50
N SER A 194 -1.74 -10.78 14.20
CA SER A 194 -2.26 -11.61 13.11
C SER A 194 -3.73 -11.99 13.32
N SER A 195 -4.18 -12.06 14.58
CA SER A 195 -5.59 -12.31 14.91
C SER A 195 -6.54 -11.17 14.53
N GLU A 196 -6.08 -9.92 14.60
CA GLU A 196 -6.84 -8.73 14.17
C GLU A 196 -6.93 -8.70 12.64
N PHE A 197 -5.78 -8.93 12.00
CA PHE A 197 -5.65 -9.09 10.56
C PHE A 197 -6.61 -10.17 10.02
N GLY A 198 -6.55 -11.39 10.53
CA GLY A 198 -7.41 -12.49 10.08
C GLY A 198 -8.90 -12.30 10.39
N ARG A 199 -9.28 -11.48 11.37
CA ARG A 199 -10.68 -11.06 11.57
C ARG A 199 -11.10 -10.05 10.50
N PHE A 200 -10.26 -9.06 10.24
CA PHE A 200 -10.51 -8.05 9.21
C PHE A 200 -10.69 -8.71 7.83
N GLU A 201 -9.78 -9.59 7.43
CA GLU A 201 -9.86 -10.29 6.13
C GLU A 201 -11.15 -11.09 5.99
N ARG A 202 -11.48 -11.93 6.99
CA ARG A 202 -12.68 -12.77 6.91
C ARG A 202 -13.97 -11.96 6.89
N HIS A 203 -14.04 -10.88 7.68
CA HIS A 203 -15.24 -10.06 7.76
C HIS A 203 -15.43 -9.18 6.53
N TYR A 204 -14.40 -8.42 6.14
CA TYR A 204 -14.49 -7.37 5.12
C TYR A 204 -14.10 -7.83 3.72
N LEU A 205 -13.15 -8.75 3.63
CA LEU A 205 -12.55 -9.14 2.36
C LEU A 205 -12.99 -10.52 1.89
N GLN A 206 -13.57 -11.33 2.79
CA GLN A 206 -13.98 -12.72 2.53
C GLN A 206 -12.84 -13.59 1.99
N VAL A 207 -11.61 -13.27 2.43
CA VAL A 207 -10.39 -14.04 2.15
C VAL A 207 -9.73 -14.45 3.46
N GLU A 208 -8.76 -15.34 3.35
CA GLU A 208 -7.86 -15.72 4.43
C GLU A 208 -6.48 -15.92 3.82
N THR A 209 -5.58 -14.99 4.09
CA THR A 209 -4.23 -15.01 3.55
C THR A 209 -3.19 -14.94 4.68
N PRO A 210 -2.01 -15.53 4.51
CA PRO A 210 -0.97 -15.47 5.54
C PRO A 210 -0.13 -14.18 5.47
N VAL A 211 -0.48 -13.24 4.59
CA VAL A 211 0.35 -12.08 4.22
C VAL A 211 -0.50 -10.83 4.07
N SER A 212 0.11 -9.66 4.21
CA SER A 212 -0.55 -8.38 3.95
C SER A 212 -1.26 -8.37 2.59
N TYR A 213 -2.45 -7.77 2.52
CA TYR A 213 -3.35 -7.91 1.38
C TYR A 213 -3.83 -6.56 0.84
N ARG A 214 -3.88 -6.43 -0.49
CA ARG A 214 -4.47 -5.27 -1.20
C ARG A 214 -5.81 -5.66 -1.79
N TRP A 215 -6.78 -4.75 -1.74
CA TRP A 215 -8.12 -5.02 -2.27
C TRP A 215 -8.77 -3.79 -2.92
N TYR A 216 -9.84 -4.05 -3.67
CA TYR A 216 -10.73 -3.05 -4.26
C TYR A 216 -11.96 -2.87 -3.39
N LEU A 217 -12.34 -1.62 -3.11
CA LEU A 217 -13.57 -1.34 -2.37
C LEU A 217 -14.77 -1.37 -3.33
N GLU A 218 -15.85 -2.03 -2.88
CA GLU A 218 -17.13 -1.94 -3.56
C GLU A 218 -17.60 -0.47 -3.63
N GLY A 219 -18.03 -0.03 -4.81
CA GLY A 219 -18.36 1.38 -5.05
C GLY A 219 -17.16 2.27 -5.39
N GLY A 220 -15.94 1.72 -5.44
CA GLY A 220 -14.71 2.39 -5.84
C GLY A 220 -13.80 2.72 -4.65
N GLY A 221 -12.52 2.94 -4.91
CA GLY A 221 -11.46 3.03 -3.89
C GLY A 221 -10.61 1.77 -3.81
N MET A 222 -9.44 1.89 -3.19
CA MET A 222 -8.51 0.78 -2.99
C MET A 222 -7.99 0.77 -1.56
N GLY A 223 -7.65 -0.41 -1.06
CA GLY A 223 -7.16 -0.56 0.30
C GLY A 223 -5.98 -1.50 0.44
N VAL A 224 -5.31 -1.39 1.59
CA VAL A 224 -4.28 -2.31 2.05
C VAL A 224 -4.43 -2.57 3.54
N VAL A 225 -4.26 -3.83 3.94
CA VAL A 225 -4.27 -4.28 5.33
C VAL A 225 -2.96 -5.00 5.57
N LEU A 226 -2.25 -4.60 6.63
CA LEU A 226 -0.91 -5.11 6.95
C LEU A 226 -0.92 -5.87 8.27
N ASP A 227 -0.30 -7.04 8.28
CA ASP A 227 -0.06 -7.87 9.47
C ASP A 227 1.37 -7.66 9.97
N VAL A 228 1.52 -6.93 11.08
CA VAL A 228 2.84 -6.61 11.66
C VAL A 228 3.45 -7.81 12.35
N GLU A 229 2.64 -8.63 13.03
CA GLU A 229 3.11 -9.84 13.70
C GLU A 229 3.55 -10.88 12.65
N GLY A 230 2.74 -11.07 11.60
CA GLY A 230 3.11 -11.92 10.46
C GLY A 230 4.37 -11.42 9.75
N LEU A 231 4.51 -10.11 9.55
CA LEU A 231 5.71 -9.51 8.98
C LEU A 231 6.95 -9.76 9.86
N ALA A 232 6.85 -9.54 11.17
CA ALA A 232 7.94 -9.79 12.10
C ALA A 232 8.37 -11.27 12.09
N GLN A 233 7.42 -12.20 12.02
CA GLN A 233 7.69 -13.63 11.92
C GLN A 233 8.40 -14.00 10.61
N GLN A 234 7.95 -13.45 9.48
CA GLN A 234 8.55 -13.70 8.16
C GLN A 234 9.99 -13.18 8.07
N MET A 235 10.29 -12.08 8.76
CA MET A 235 11.60 -11.47 8.78
C MET A 235 12.54 -12.06 9.84
N TRP A 236 12.09 -13.05 10.62
CA TRP A 236 12.77 -13.53 11.83
C TRP A 236 13.22 -12.37 12.74
N ALA A 237 12.34 -11.39 12.90
CA ALA A 237 12.68 -10.12 13.53
C ALA A 237 13.18 -10.31 14.97
N ASP A 238 14.29 -9.65 15.27
CA ASP A 238 14.89 -9.53 16.59
C ASP A 238 14.98 -8.04 17.01
N ASP A 239 15.69 -7.76 18.11
CA ASP A 239 15.88 -6.41 18.62
C ASP A 239 16.71 -5.50 17.68
N GLU A 240 17.45 -6.07 16.72
CA GLU A 240 18.21 -5.31 15.71
C GLU A 240 17.36 -4.99 14.48
N THR A 241 16.27 -5.72 14.27
CA THR A 241 15.41 -5.56 13.09
C THR A 241 14.64 -4.23 13.15
N PRO A 242 14.80 -3.33 12.17
CA PRO A 242 14.13 -2.02 12.13
C PRO A 242 12.68 -2.15 11.67
N LEU A 243 11.85 -2.80 12.49
CA LEU A 243 10.50 -3.23 12.11
C LEU A 243 9.58 -2.07 11.72
N ASP A 244 9.73 -0.86 12.29
CA ASP A 244 8.90 0.29 11.89
C ASP A 244 9.27 0.79 10.49
N THR A 245 10.56 0.75 10.14
CA THR A 245 11.05 1.04 8.79
C THR A 245 10.64 -0.05 7.80
N VAL A 246 10.74 -1.33 8.17
CA VAL A 246 10.25 -2.44 7.35
C VAL A 246 8.75 -2.29 7.09
N LEU A 247 7.95 -2.02 8.12
CA LEU A 247 6.51 -1.80 7.98
C LEU A 247 6.21 -0.59 7.08
N HIS A 248 6.99 0.49 7.19
CA HIS A 248 6.88 1.63 6.27
C HIS A 248 7.11 1.16 4.83
N CYS A 249 8.20 0.44 4.53
CA CYS A 249 8.49 -0.08 3.20
C CYS A 249 7.34 -0.94 2.64
N PHE A 250 6.83 -1.89 3.43
CA PHE A 250 5.69 -2.74 3.01
C PHE A 250 4.43 -1.91 2.71
N ALA A 251 4.12 -0.92 3.56
CA ALA A 251 2.94 -0.08 3.36
C ALA A 251 3.03 0.74 2.06
N ILE A 252 4.19 1.36 1.78
CA ILE A 252 4.35 2.19 0.57
C ILE A 252 4.49 1.36 -0.70
N GLN A 253 5.05 0.15 -0.63
CA GLN A 253 5.06 -0.76 -1.77
C GLN A 253 3.64 -1.14 -2.17
N ALA A 254 2.83 -1.52 -1.18
CA ALA A 254 1.44 -1.87 -1.45
C ALA A 254 0.64 -0.67 -1.99
N LEU A 255 0.89 0.52 -1.45
CA LEU A 255 0.24 1.74 -1.93
C LEU A 255 0.69 2.13 -3.34
N ALA A 256 1.97 2.00 -3.69
CA ALA A 256 2.46 2.24 -5.04
C ALA A 256 1.67 1.42 -6.07
N GLY A 257 1.46 0.13 -5.80
CA GLY A 257 0.62 -0.69 -6.65
C GLY A 257 -0.85 -0.26 -6.66
N ASN A 258 -1.40 0.13 -5.50
CA ASN A 258 -2.75 0.71 -5.46
C ASN A 258 -2.85 2.01 -6.25
N PHE A 259 -1.85 2.88 -6.27
CA PHE A 259 -1.87 4.12 -7.05
C PHE A 259 -1.86 3.85 -8.55
N ALA A 260 -0.98 2.95 -9.01
CA ALA A 260 -0.93 2.54 -10.41
C ALA A 260 -2.27 1.94 -10.90
N ASN A 261 -2.92 1.13 -10.05
CA ASN A 261 -4.21 0.52 -10.36
C ASN A 261 -5.41 1.45 -10.14
N ALA A 262 -5.29 2.43 -9.25
CA ALA A 262 -6.34 3.40 -9.00
C ALA A 262 -6.41 4.41 -10.15
N TYR A 263 -5.24 4.82 -10.67
CA TYR A 263 -5.08 5.88 -11.65
C TYR A 263 -6.06 5.73 -12.82
N ARG A 264 -6.90 6.75 -13.02
CA ARG A 264 -7.95 6.81 -14.05
C ARG A 264 -8.93 5.62 -14.02
N ARG A 265 -9.18 5.10 -12.82
CA ARG A 265 -10.12 4.02 -12.55
C ARG A 265 -9.77 2.71 -13.28
N ASN A 266 -8.47 2.41 -13.36
CA ASN A 266 -7.99 1.19 -14.01
C ASN A 266 -8.39 -0.10 -13.26
N ASN A 267 -8.78 0.00 -11.98
CA ASN A 267 -9.36 -1.07 -11.15
C ASN A 267 -8.58 -2.41 -11.22
N GLY A 268 -7.26 -2.35 -11.30
CA GLY A 268 -6.41 -3.55 -11.33
C GLY A 268 -6.09 -4.12 -12.69
N ALA A 269 -6.43 -3.42 -13.76
CA ALA A 269 -5.95 -3.76 -15.10
C ALA A 269 -4.67 -2.99 -15.48
N GLY A 270 -3.88 -2.55 -14.50
CA GLY A 270 -2.58 -1.92 -14.72
C GLY A 270 -1.53 -2.90 -15.21
N PRO A 271 -0.47 -2.44 -15.90
CA PRO A 271 0.66 -3.30 -16.23
C PRO A 271 1.34 -3.83 -14.97
N TYR A 272 1.42 -5.15 -14.83
CA TYR A 272 2.02 -5.79 -13.65
C TYR A 272 3.49 -5.42 -13.44
N TRP A 273 4.26 -5.28 -14.52
CA TRP A 273 5.66 -4.86 -14.42
C TRP A 273 5.79 -3.47 -13.80
N LEU A 274 4.87 -2.54 -14.13
CA LEU A 274 4.89 -1.18 -13.63
C LEU A 274 4.52 -1.14 -12.15
N GLU A 275 3.51 -1.91 -11.74
CA GLU A 275 3.16 -2.07 -10.33
C GLU A 275 4.35 -2.59 -9.52
N ALA A 276 4.97 -3.69 -9.96
CA ALA A 276 6.09 -4.31 -9.27
C ALA A 276 7.31 -3.37 -9.21
N ALA A 277 7.66 -2.77 -10.35
CA ALA A 277 8.78 -1.85 -10.45
C ALA A 277 8.59 -0.60 -9.59
N LEU A 278 7.39 -0.02 -9.58
CA LEU A 278 7.09 1.18 -8.81
C LEU A 278 7.17 0.91 -7.31
N GLY A 279 6.64 -0.23 -6.86
CA GLY A 279 6.79 -0.69 -5.48
C GLY A 279 8.25 -0.74 -5.04
N HIS A 280 9.10 -1.38 -5.85
CA HIS A 280 10.54 -1.48 -5.60
C HIS A 280 11.24 -0.11 -5.64
N PHE A 281 10.85 0.75 -6.58
CA PHE A 281 11.41 2.09 -6.72
C PHE A 281 11.19 2.91 -5.45
N VAL A 282 9.93 3.04 -4.99
CA VAL A 282 9.61 3.87 -3.82
C VAL A 282 10.15 3.30 -2.51
N VAL A 283 10.21 1.98 -2.37
CA VAL A 283 10.79 1.35 -1.18
C VAL A 283 12.28 1.64 -1.07
N ARG A 284 13.00 1.59 -2.19
CA ARG A 284 14.44 1.89 -2.20
C ARG A 284 14.75 3.36 -1.92
N GLU A 285 13.81 4.28 -2.14
CA GLU A 285 13.92 5.67 -1.66
C GLU A 285 13.79 5.77 -0.13
N VAL A 286 13.06 4.86 0.50
CA VAL A 286 12.87 4.82 1.96
C VAL A 286 14.03 4.11 2.66
N ASP A 287 14.30 2.87 2.27
CA ASP A 287 15.45 2.10 2.73
C ASP A 287 15.69 0.93 1.75
N PRO A 288 16.80 0.94 0.97
CA PRO A 288 17.06 -0.07 -0.03
C PRO A 288 17.31 -1.46 0.56
N ARG A 289 17.59 -1.57 1.87
CA ARG A 289 17.79 -2.86 2.57
C ARG A 289 16.50 -3.67 2.68
N TRP A 290 15.35 -3.01 2.65
CA TRP A 290 14.05 -3.60 2.99
C TRP A 290 13.08 -3.58 1.82
N VAL A 291 13.49 -4.11 0.66
CA VAL A 291 12.61 -4.26 -0.49
C VAL A 291 11.55 -5.32 -0.18
N ALA A 292 10.27 -4.97 -0.14
CA ALA A 292 9.24 -5.92 0.27
C ALA A 292 8.99 -6.96 -0.82
N SER A 293 8.61 -8.18 -0.42
CA SER A 293 8.25 -9.26 -1.34
C SER A 293 9.39 -9.73 -2.23
N PHE A 294 10.58 -9.90 -1.67
CA PHE A 294 11.58 -10.77 -2.29
C PHE A 294 10.94 -12.13 -2.59
N GLY A 295 11.20 -12.67 -3.78
CA GLY A 295 11.12 -14.10 -4.05
C GLY A 295 12.17 -14.87 -3.24
N LEU A 296 12.25 -14.61 -1.93
CA LEU A 296 12.89 -15.49 -0.97
C LEU A 296 12.26 -16.85 -1.22
N ARG A 297 13.12 -17.82 -1.55
CA ARG A 297 12.70 -19.21 -1.51
C ARG A 297 12.13 -19.45 -0.12
N GLU A 298 11.04 -20.19 -0.02
CA GLU A 298 10.50 -20.61 1.26
C GLU A 298 11.65 -21.17 2.14
N GLY A 299 11.93 -20.51 3.28
CA GLY A 299 13.03 -20.83 4.19
C GLY A 299 14.41 -20.22 3.86
N GLY A 300 14.52 -19.28 2.92
CA GLY A 300 15.75 -18.52 2.64
C GLY A 300 15.93 -17.31 3.57
N THR A 301 17.15 -17.06 4.03
CA THR A 301 17.52 -15.86 4.79
C THR A 301 17.84 -14.70 3.85
N ILE A 302 17.58 -13.46 4.28
CA ILE A 302 18.08 -12.26 3.59
C ILE A 302 19.57 -12.14 3.92
N ASP A 303 20.42 -12.12 2.91
CA ASP A 303 21.85 -11.88 3.06
C ASP A 303 22.14 -10.37 3.11
N ASP A 304 23.23 -9.97 3.76
CA ASP A 304 23.61 -8.55 3.94
C ASP A 304 23.73 -7.81 2.60
N ASP A 305 24.05 -8.50 1.50
CA ASP A 305 24.24 -7.92 0.16
C ASP A 305 22.99 -8.04 -0.75
N ASP A 306 21.87 -8.58 -0.25
CA ASP A 306 20.66 -8.79 -1.06
C ASP A 306 20.04 -7.50 -1.59
N HIS A 307 20.41 -6.37 -1.00
CA HIS A 307 19.97 -5.04 -1.39
C HIS A 307 20.85 -4.38 -2.48
N GLU A 308 21.98 -4.99 -2.85
CA GLU A 308 22.93 -4.50 -3.87
C GLU A 308 22.43 -4.71 -5.30
N TRP A 309 21.17 -4.36 -5.56
CA TRP A 309 20.49 -4.59 -6.84
C TRP A 309 21.20 -3.92 -8.01
N SER A 310 21.84 -2.76 -7.81
CA SER A 310 22.61 -2.09 -8.86
C SER A 310 23.73 -2.98 -9.40
N GLN A 311 24.53 -3.59 -8.52
CA GLN A 311 25.63 -4.47 -8.93
C GLN A 311 25.11 -5.78 -9.53
N ARG A 312 24.03 -6.33 -8.96
CA ARG A 312 23.37 -7.54 -9.49
C ARG A 312 22.83 -7.29 -10.91
N VAL A 313 22.14 -6.17 -11.14
CA VAL A 313 21.65 -5.77 -12.47
C VAL A 313 22.78 -5.52 -13.45
N LEU A 314 23.87 -4.87 -13.03
CA LEU A 314 25.06 -4.71 -13.87
C LEU A 314 25.61 -6.06 -14.35
N ASN A 315 25.66 -7.05 -13.46
CA ASN A 315 26.09 -8.40 -13.83
C ASN A 315 25.11 -9.07 -14.80
N LEU A 316 23.80 -8.88 -14.63
CA LEU A 316 22.78 -9.40 -15.54
C LEU A 316 22.93 -8.82 -16.96
N VAL A 317 23.13 -7.50 -17.06
CA VAL A 317 23.38 -6.81 -18.33
C VAL A 317 24.66 -7.32 -18.99
N GLY A 318 25.75 -7.43 -18.24
CA GLY A 318 27.03 -7.94 -18.76
C GLY A 318 26.99 -9.40 -19.25
N ASN A 319 25.97 -10.17 -18.86
CA ASN A 319 25.75 -11.55 -19.31
C ASN A 319 24.58 -11.69 -20.29
N ASP A 320 23.98 -10.59 -20.76
CA ASP A 320 22.77 -10.61 -21.61
C ASP A 320 21.65 -11.48 -21.02
N PHE A 321 21.47 -11.40 -19.70
CA PHE A 321 20.56 -12.26 -18.94
C PHE A 321 19.52 -11.43 -18.20
N TYR A 322 18.60 -10.82 -18.95
CA TYR A 322 17.48 -10.04 -18.42
C TYR A 322 16.24 -10.22 -19.30
N ALA A 323 15.06 -9.97 -18.74
CA ALA A 323 13.83 -9.96 -19.53
C ALA A 323 13.81 -8.70 -20.43
N SER A 324 13.41 -8.85 -21.70
CA SER A 324 13.20 -7.69 -22.58
C SER A 324 12.01 -6.85 -22.10
N LEU A 325 11.95 -5.58 -22.47
CA LEU A 325 10.80 -4.74 -22.10
C LEU A 325 9.51 -5.28 -22.74
N GLU A 326 9.60 -5.86 -23.94
CA GLU A 326 8.48 -6.51 -24.61
C GLU A 326 7.95 -7.72 -23.82
N ASP A 327 8.85 -8.57 -23.29
CA ASP A 327 8.45 -9.68 -22.42
C ASP A 327 7.74 -9.17 -21.15
N MET A 328 8.25 -8.08 -20.58
CA MET A 328 7.68 -7.45 -19.38
C MET A 328 6.26 -6.92 -19.59
N PHE A 329 5.97 -6.37 -20.78
CA PHE A 329 4.62 -5.91 -21.13
C PHE A 329 3.60 -7.05 -21.12
N ALA A 330 4.03 -8.29 -21.30
CA ALA A 330 3.17 -9.47 -21.36
C ALA A 330 2.90 -10.13 -20.00
N TRP A 331 3.58 -9.72 -18.92
CA TRP A 331 3.43 -10.28 -17.57
C TRP A 331 2.02 -10.08 -17.00
N ARG A 332 1.51 -11.11 -16.32
CA ARG A 332 0.10 -11.22 -15.90
C ARG A 332 -0.13 -11.30 -14.41
N GLU A 333 0.85 -11.75 -13.65
CA GLU A 333 0.70 -11.94 -12.22
C GLU A 333 2.06 -11.99 -11.55
N TYR A 334 2.05 -11.72 -10.25
CA TYR A 334 3.26 -11.71 -9.44
C TYR A 334 4.04 -13.04 -9.50
N ALA A 335 3.33 -14.17 -9.61
CA ALA A 335 3.92 -15.50 -9.64
C ALA A 335 4.75 -15.79 -10.91
N GLU A 336 4.58 -15.01 -11.97
CA GLU A 336 5.38 -15.12 -13.20
C GLU A 336 6.75 -14.45 -13.06
N LEU A 337 6.95 -13.56 -12.06
CA LEU A 337 8.22 -12.89 -11.83
C LEU A 337 9.11 -13.70 -10.89
N ASN A 338 10.35 -13.92 -11.30
CA ASN A 338 11.38 -14.37 -10.37
C ASN A 338 12.16 -13.18 -9.76
N HIS A 339 13.07 -13.46 -8.83
CA HIS A 339 13.87 -12.42 -8.15
C HIS A 339 14.64 -11.51 -9.12
N ARG A 340 15.20 -12.06 -10.22
CA ARG A 340 15.89 -11.28 -11.25
C ARG A 340 14.94 -10.31 -11.94
N ASP A 341 13.74 -10.77 -12.27
CA ASP A 341 12.76 -9.98 -13.01
C ASP A 341 12.32 -8.74 -12.23
N HIS A 342 12.20 -8.85 -10.90
CA HIS A 342 11.96 -7.70 -10.02
C HIS A 342 13.09 -6.67 -10.06
N MET A 343 14.35 -7.11 -10.00
CA MET A 343 15.51 -6.20 -10.07
C MET A 343 15.60 -5.49 -11.42
N VAL A 344 15.38 -6.23 -12.51
CA VAL A 344 15.37 -5.67 -13.87
C VAL A 344 14.22 -4.68 -14.03
N ALA A 345 13.02 -5.01 -13.58
CA ALA A 345 11.86 -4.13 -13.65
C ALA A 345 12.07 -2.83 -12.88
N TRP A 346 12.61 -2.91 -11.66
CA TRP A 346 13.02 -1.74 -10.88
C TRP A 346 14.01 -0.86 -11.65
N SER A 347 15.10 -1.45 -12.16
CA SER A 347 16.16 -0.70 -12.84
C SER A 347 15.68 -0.03 -14.13
N LYS A 348 14.82 -0.69 -14.90
CA LYS A 348 14.20 -0.10 -16.11
C LYS A 348 13.28 1.06 -15.76
N LEU A 349 12.48 0.94 -14.70
CA LEU A 349 11.67 2.06 -14.24
C LEU A 349 12.53 3.22 -13.70
N GLU A 350 13.63 2.93 -12.98
CA GLU A 350 14.58 3.97 -12.54
C GLU A 350 15.11 4.74 -13.75
N PHE A 351 15.56 4.06 -14.80
CA PHE A 351 16.01 4.69 -16.04
C PHE A 351 14.93 5.56 -16.69
N LEU A 352 13.70 5.03 -16.82
CA LEU A 352 12.57 5.76 -17.38
C LEU A 352 12.25 7.03 -16.59
N LEU A 353 12.28 6.96 -15.26
CA LEU A 353 11.88 8.07 -14.39
C LEU A 353 12.99 9.12 -14.18
N THR A 354 14.26 8.73 -14.27
CA THR A 354 15.38 9.58 -13.86
C THR A 354 16.26 10.08 -15.00
N GLU A 355 16.27 9.40 -16.15
CA GLU A 355 17.24 9.68 -17.22
C GLU A 355 16.55 9.97 -18.56
N LEU A 356 15.53 9.19 -18.90
CA LEU A 356 14.81 9.39 -20.16
C LEU A 356 14.12 10.74 -20.18
N GLN A 357 14.35 11.48 -21.26
CA GLN A 357 13.57 12.65 -21.61
C GLN A 357 12.32 12.17 -22.36
N GLY A 358 11.15 12.66 -21.98
CA GLY A 358 9.89 12.26 -22.60
C GLY A 358 8.68 12.58 -21.74
N ASP A 359 7.51 12.23 -22.27
CA ASP A 359 6.22 12.49 -21.64
C ASP A 359 5.80 11.35 -20.70
N ARG A 360 6.33 11.36 -19.47
CA ARG A 360 5.96 10.40 -18.42
C ARG A 360 4.47 10.46 -18.06
N ARG A 361 3.83 11.64 -18.16
CA ARG A 361 2.40 11.83 -17.91
C ARG A 361 1.59 11.15 -19.01
N GLY A 362 1.94 11.39 -20.26
CA GLY A 362 1.37 10.74 -21.45
C GLY A 362 1.51 9.23 -21.40
N PHE A 363 2.69 8.73 -21.01
CA PHE A 363 2.93 7.29 -20.86
C PHE A 363 2.00 6.67 -19.82
N LEU A 364 1.95 7.21 -18.60
CA LEU A 364 1.05 6.71 -17.55
C LEU A 364 -0.42 6.76 -18.01
N ASN A 365 -0.83 7.87 -18.63
CA ASN A 365 -2.18 8.03 -19.18
C ASN A 365 -2.55 6.94 -20.18
N ALA A 366 -1.62 6.59 -21.07
CA ALA A 366 -1.84 5.55 -22.06
C ALA A 366 -1.90 4.16 -21.41
N VAL A 367 -0.91 3.79 -20.60
CA VAL A 367 -0.83 2.42 -20.05
C VAL A 367 -1.88 2.14 -18.97
N SER A 368 -2.43 3.17 -18.32
CA SER A 368 -3.51 3.04 -17.34
C SER A 368 -4.92 3.23 -17.92
N ALA A 369 -5.06 3.37 -19.24
CA ALA A 369 -6.40 3.42 -19.83
C ALA A 369 -7.16 2.09 -19.60
N ALA A 370 -8.48 2.16 -19.52
CA ALA A 370 -9.30 0.97 -19.32
C ALA A 370 -8.97 -0.14 -20.34
N ALA A 371 -8.92 -1.39 -19.88
CA ALA A 371 -8.75 -2.53 -20.76
C ALA A 371 -9.88 -2.56 -21.81
N PRO A 372 -9.59 -2.92 -23.07
CA PRO A 372 -10.63 -3.05 -24.09
C PRO A 372 -11.70 -4.07 -23.66
N VAL A 373 -12.97 -3.75 -23.92
CA VAL A 373 -14.07 -4.69 -23.68
C VAL A 373 -14.08 -5.73 -24.79
N GLY A 374 -14.00 -7.03 -24.44
CA GLY A 374 -14.03 -8.09 -25.44
C GLY A 374 -13.50 -9.42 -24.93
N ASP A 375 -13.05 -10.24 -25.88
CA ASP A 375 -12.33 -11.48 -25.60
C ASP A 375 -11.01 -11.20 -24.84
N GLU A 376 -10.67 -12.04 -23.87
CA GLU A 376 -9.52 -11.83 -22.98
C GLU A 376 -8.19 -11.78 -23.76
N ALA A 377 -8.03 -12.62 -24.79
CA ALA A 377 -6.80 -12.63 -25.58
C ALA A 377 -6.66 -11.36 -26.43
N GLN A 378 -7.77 -10.86 -26.99
CA GLN A 378 -7.79 -9.60 -27.73
C GLN A 378 -7.53 -8.39 -26.82
N ALA A 379 -8.19 -8.34 -25.66
CA ALA A 379 -7.97 -7.29 -24.67
C ALA A 379 -6.51 -7.25 -24.21
N ARG A 380 -5.90 -8.43 -24.03
CA ARG A 380 -4.47 -8.57 -23.70
C ARG A 380 -3.56 -8.07 -24.81
N ALA A 381 -3.75 -8.54 -26.04
CA ALA A 381 -2.92 -8.10 -27.17
C ALA A 381 -2.95 -6.59 -27.33
N ALA A 382 -4.15 -5.99 -27.22
CA ALA A 382 -4.32 -4.54 -27.28
C ALA A 382 -3.70 -3.80 -26.06
N ALA A 383 -3.67 -4.39 -24.87
CA ALA A 383 -2.99 -3.80 -23.72
C ALA A 383 -1.45 -3.82 -23.87
N ILE A 384 -0.90 -4.86 -24.48
CA ILE A 384 0.54 -4.94 -24.83
C ILE A 384 0.87 -3.91 -25.91
N GLU A 385 0.12 -3.93 -27.02
CA GLU A 385 0.30 -2.99 -28.14
C GLU A 385 0.23 -1.53 -27.65
N ARG A 386 -0.69 -1.22 -26.74
CA ARG A 386 -0.80 0.12 -26.16
C ARG A 386 0.46 0.55 -25.41
N GLN A 387 1.12 -0.36 -24.70
CA GLN A 387 2.37 -0.04 -23.99
C GLN A 387 3.51 0.22 -24.97
N VAL A 388 3.56 -0.52 -26.08
CA VAL A 388 4.53 -0.28 -27.17
C VAL A 388 4.30 1.10 -27.79
N VAL A 389 3.07 1.38 -28.23
CA VAL A 389 2.71 2.68 -28.81
C VAL A 389 2.96 3.83 -27.84
N ALA A 390 2.64 3.65 -26.55
CA ALA A 390 2.91 4.67 -25.53
C ALA A 390 4.41 4.95 -25.37
N LEU A 391 5.25 3.92 -25.44
CA LEU A 391 6.69 4.09 -25.36
C LEU A 391 7.22 4.89 -26.55
N GLU A 392 6.78 4.54 -27.76
CA GLU A 392 7.16 5.22 -29.00
C GLU A 392 6.68 6.68 -29.00
N ASP A 393 5.41 6.93 -28.69
CA ASP A 393 4.82 8.27 -28.70
C ASP A 393 5.41 9.20 -27.63
N CYS A 394 5.72 8.66 -26.45
CA CYS A 394 6.12 9.47 -25.30
C CYS A 394 7.64 9.61 -25.14
N PHE A 395 8.41 8.65 -25.63
CA PHE A 395 9.86 8.59 -25.46
C PHE A 395 10.63 8.41 -26.76
N GLU A 396 9.96 8.29 -27.91
CA GLU A 396 10.59 8.10 -29.23
C GLU A 396 11.49 6.84 -29.27
N LEU A 397 11.11 5.78 -28.54
CA LEU A 397 11.84 4.53 -28.46
C LEU A 397 10.92 3.34 -28.71
N THR A 398 11.37 2.41 -29.56
CA THR A 398 10.84 1.05 -29.56
C THR A 398 11.27 0.29 -28.30
N PRO A 399 10.62 -0.83 -27.91
CA PRO A 399 11.05 -1.63 -26.75
C PRO A 399 12.50 -2.10 -26.83
N ALA A 400 12.99 -2.46 -28.02
CA ALA A 400 14.36 -2.89 -28.23
C ALA A 400 15.37 -1.75 -28.06
N GLU A 401 15.07 -0.56 -28.60
CA GLU A 401 15.90 0.64 -28.42
C GLU A 401 15.93 1.10 -26.97
N PHE A 402 14.80 0.98 -26.25
CA PHE A 402 14.76 1.21 -24.81
C PHE A 402 15.70 0.27 -24.05
N ASP A 403 15.66 -1.03 -24.36
CA ASP A 403 16.52 -2.02 -23.69
C ASP A 403 18.01 -1.75 -23.95
N GLU A 404 18.39 -1.37 -25.18
CA GLU A 404 19.77 -0.98 -25.53
C GLU A 404 20.21 0.29 -24.77
N ALA A 405 19.34 1.30 -24.72
CA ALA A 405 19.61 2.56 -24.02
C ALA A 405 19.72 2.34 -22.50
N TRP A 406 18.84 1.52 -21.93
CA TRP A 406 18.84 1.14 -20.53
C TRP A 406 20.12 0.35 -20.17
N ALA A 407 20.47 -0.67 -20.94
CA ALA A 407 21.67 -1.48 -20.71
C ALA A 407 22.94 -0.59 -20.73
N SER A 408 23.04 0.31 -21.72
CA SER A 408 24.12 1.29 -21.82
C SER A 408 24.17 2.23 -20.61
N TRP A 409 23.02 2.65 -20.09
CA TRP A 409 22.94 3.45 -18.87
C TRP A 409 23.37 2.66 -17.64
N VAL A 410 22.93 1.40 -17.49
CA VAL A 410 23.32 0.51 -16.38
C VAL A 410 24.85 0.37 -16.33
N GLU A 411 25.50 0.05 -17.46
CA GLU A 411 26.96 -0.10 -17.52
C GLU A 411 27.70 1.18 -17.13
N ARG A 412 27.17 2.35 -17.51
CA ARG A 412 27.76 3.65 -17.19
C ARG A 412 27.54 4.08 -15.75
N THR A 413 26.35 3.83 -15.23
CA THR A 413 25.86 4.40 -13.96
C THR A 413 26.14 3.45 -12.81
N TYR A 414 25.76 2.19 -12.92
CA TYR A 414 25.90 1.23 -11.82
C TYR A 414 27.35 0.80 -11.59
N LYS A 415 28.21 0.83 -12.62
CA LYS A 415 29.66 0.58 -12.48
C LYS A 415 30.37 1.63 -11.59
N LYS A 416 29.75 2.79 -11.39
CA LYS A 416 30.27 3.88 -10.55
C LYS A 416 29.65 3.93 -9.16
N ARG A 417 28.57 3.18 -8.94
CA ARG A 417 27.81 3.19 -7.69
C ARG A 417 28.43 2.26 -6.66
#